data_AF-A0A2K3CQM4-F1
#
_entry.id   AF-A0A2K3CQM4-F1
#
_cell.length_a   1.000
_cell.length_b   1.000
_cell.length_c   1.000
_cell.angle_alpha   90.00
_cell.angle_beta   90.00
_cell.angle_gamma   90.00
#
_symmetry.space_group_name_H-M   'P 1'
#
loop_
_entity.id
_entity.type
_entity.pdbx_description
1 polymer ?
#
loop_
_entity_poly.entity_id
_entity_poly.type
_entity_poly.pdbx_seq_one_letter_code
_entity_poly.pdbx_strand_id
1 'polypeptide(L)'
;MFNGPAPVEAVRLLHRLGLFPTVFALPPPLDARLGTGYGGPCVTTMAAADANARALGLEMDKEERRFLLLAALLLPLRGLQHQPPKGKPVPATAALIRDALKWRVKDIEMSAALAEAAVELAAAHAVLVKGAAEGQAAAADGGAEPDVRIMLGQVIRKLKQHWKLGVALAPVVLTHAAEPLGVAGGSGAVAAAETADGEGELSAAAEEARLEMARALLAAVEAYGLSECWTWKPLMDGKKVMTLLGWSKPGPELGKVLAAVVDWQLQHPAGSLAEAEAMVRLRFGADCAAEV
;
A
#
# COMPACT_ATOMS: atom_id res chain seq x y z
N MET A 1 14.78 14.23 -13.57
CA MET A 1 14.96 12.92 -12.91
C MET A 1 13.74 12.03 -13.15
N PHE A 2 12.66 12.13 -12.36
CA PHE A 2 11.53 11.17 -12.41
C PHE A 2 10.69 11.21 -13.70
N ASN A 3 10.52 12.39 -14.29
CA ASN A 3 9.80 12.55 -15.57
C ASN A 3 10.70 12.35 -16.81
N GLY A 4 11.98 11.97 -16.60
CA GLY A 4 12.92 11.72 -17.68
C GLY A 4 12.72 10.34 -18.32
N PRO A 5 13.49 10.02 -19.38
CA PRO A 5 13.37 8.75 -20.08
C PRO A 5 13.78 7.55 -19.20
N ALA A 6 14.85 7.70 -18.40
CA ALA A 6 15.41 6.64 -17.56
C ALA A 6 15.57 7.11 -16.09
N PRO A 7 14.47 7.22 -15.31
CA PRO A 7 14.51 7.73 -13.95
C PRO A 7 15.22 6.78 -12.98
N VAL A 8 15.09 5.45 -13.15
CA VAL A 8 15.82 4.47 -12.33
C VAL A 8 17.33 4.67 -12.50
N GLU A 9 17.81 4.80 -13.74
CA GLU A 9 19.22 5.08 -13.99
C GLU A 9 19.67 6.43 -13.47
N ALA A 10 18.84 7.46 -13.58
CA ALA A 10 19.16 8.77 -13.03
C ALA A 10 19.38 8.68 -11.50
N VAL A 11 18.54 7.93 -10.77
CA VAL A 11 18.69 7.76 -9.32
C VAL A 11 19.87 6.84 -8.97
N ARG A 12 20.13 5.79 -9.77
CA ARG A 12 21.35 4.96 -9.64
C ARG A 12 22.62 5.80 -9.77
N LEU A 13 22.68 6.69 -10.76
CA LEU A 13 23.80 7.60 -10.94
C LEU A 13 23.95 8.57 -9.76
N LEU A 14 22.85 9.13 -9.23
CA LEU A 14 22.92 9.95 -8.01
C LEU A 14 23.50 9.16 -6.83
N HIS A 15 23.12 7.91 -6.66
CA HIS A 15 23.67 7.06 -5.61
C HIS A 15 25.15 6.74 -5.82
N ARG A 16 25.55 6.33 -7.02
CA ARG A 16 26.95 6.03 -7.38
C ARG A 16 27.88 7.23 -7.21
N LEU A 17 27.37 8.43 -7.47
CA LEU A 17 28.12 9.69 -7.32
C LEU A 17 28.08 10.23 -5.88
N GLY A 18 27.47 9.53 -4.93
CA GLY A 18 27.35 9.98 -3.54
C GLY A 18 26.40 11.16 -3.33
N LEU A 19 25.61 11.53 -4.34
CA LEU A 19 24.67 12.66 -4.32
C LEU A 19 23.28 12.28 -3.80
N PHE A 20 23.00 11.00 -3.60
CA PHE A 20 21.70 10.53 -3.10
C PHE A 20 21.27 11.20 -1.80
N PRO A 21 22.05 11.17 -0.70
CA PRO A 21 21.63 11.79 0.55
C PRO A 21 21.52 13.32 0.47
N THR A 22 22.16 13.95 -0.53
CA THR A 22 22.01 15.39 -0.79
C THR A 22 20.68 15.69 -1.49
N VAL A 23 20.28 14.88 -2.48
CA VAL A 23 19.03 15.08 -3.25
C VAL A 23 17.81 14.63 -2.46
N PHE A 24 17.93 13.50 -1.76
CA PHE A 24 16.86 12.89 -0.96
C PHE A 24 17.11 13.12 0.54
N ALA A 25 17.49 14.35 0.89
CA ALA A 25 17.90 14.70 2.24
C ALA A 25 16.83 14.39 3.28
N LEU A 26 17.24 13.67 4.33
CA LEU A 26 16.43 13.42 5.49
C LEU A 26 16.52 14.59 6.48
N PRO A 27 15.51 14.78 7.35
CA PRO A 27 15.61 15.71 8.46
C PRO A 27 16.85 15.41 9.34
N PRO A 28 17.54 16.43 9.90
CA PRO A 28 18.85 16.25 10.53
C PRO A 28 18.96 15.13 11.58
N PRO A 29 17.97 14.90 12.47
CA PRO A 29 18.03 13.79 13.43
C PRO A 29 18.03 12.40 12.78
N LEU A 30 17.34 12.27 11.64
CA LEU A 30 17.27 11.01 10.89
C LEU A 30 18.50 10.82 10.01
N ASP A 31 18.99 11.89 9.40
CA ASP A 31 20.23 11.90 8.62
C ASP A 31 21.43 11.48 9.47
N ALA A 32 21.58 12.04 10.68
CA ALA A 32 22.62 11.65 11.62
C ALA A 32 22.53 10.17 12.05
N ARG A 33 21.33 9.59 12.06
CA ARG A 33 21.09 8.21 12.48
C ARG A 33 21.34 7.20 11.37
N LEU A 34 20.95 7.51 10.14
CA LEU A 34 21.04 6.60 8.99
C LEU A 34 22.33 6.80 8.18
N GLY A 35 23.01 7.94 8.35
CA GLY A 35 24.19 8.30 7.57
C GLY A 35 23.88 8.37 6.07
N THR A 36 24.87 8.04 5.24
CA THR A 36 24.77 8.12 3.78
C THR A 36 24.33 6.81 3.11
N GLY A 37 24.26 5.71 3.86
CA GLY A 37 24.08 4.35 3.33
C GLY A 37 22.65 3.98 2.93
N TYR A 38 21.63 4.78 3.29
CA TYR A 38 20.23 4.42 3.03
C TYR A 38 19.84 4.47 1.54
N GLY A 39 20.67 5.06 0.68
CA GLY A 39 20.40 5.16 -0.76
C GLY A 39 20.34 3.82 -1.49
N GLY A 40 21.17 2.85 -1.10
CA GLY A 40 21.24 1.54 -1.76
C GLY A 40 19.90 0.79 -1.75
N PRO A 41 19.32 0.50 -0.57
CA PRO A 41 18.01 -0.14 -0.47
C PRO A 41 16.89 0.63 -1.19
N CYS A 42 16.93 1.97 -1.16
CA CYS A 42 15.97 2.83 -1.87
C CYS A 42 16.05 2.63 -3.39
N VAL A 43 17.26 2.64 -3.95
CA VAL A 43 17.48 2.42 -5.39
C VAL A 43 17.03 1.02 -5.82
N THR A 44 17.33 0.00 -5.01
CA THR A 44 16.95 -1.39 -5.30
C THR A 44 15.43 -1.57 -5.34
N THR A 45 14.72 -1.00 -4.38
CA THR A 45 13.25 -1.07 -4.33
C THR A 45 12.59 -0.29 -5.48
N MET A 46 13.11 0.89 -5.83
CA MET A 46 12.68 1.64 -7.01
C MET A 46 12.86 0.84 -8.31
N ALA A 47 14.02 0.21 -8.49
CA ALA A 47 14.32 -0.59 -9.67
C ALA A 47 13.41 -1.83 -9.78
N ALA A 48 13.16 -2.52 -8.67
CA ALA A 48 12.28 -3.68 -8.62
C ALA A 48 10.83 -3.32 -9.00
N ALA A 49 10.30 -2.20 -8.50
CA ALA A 49 8.96 -1.74 -8.86
C ALA A 49 8.83 -1.35 -10.34
N ASP A 50 9.84 -0.65 -10.90
CA ASP A 50 9.88 -0.30 -12.32
C ASP A 50 9.95 -1.55 -13.22
N ALA A 51 10.75 -2.55 -12.82
CA ALA A 51 10.83 -3.84 -13.51
C ALA A 51 9.50 -4.59 -13.50
N ASN A 52 8.85 -4.68 -12.33
CA ASN A 52 7.53 -5.30 -12.20
C ASN A 52 6.50 -4.61 -13.12
N ALA A 53 6.41 -3.27 -13.08
CA ALA A 53 5.45 -2.54 -13.89
C ALA A 53 5.68 -2.73 -15.40
N ARG A 54 6.94 -2.74 -15.84
CA ARG A 54 7.31 -3.02 -17.24
C ARG A 54 6.92 -4.44 -17.67
N ALA A 55 7.27 -5.44 -16.86
CA ALA A 55 6.98 -6.84 -17.17
C ALA A 55 5.48 -7.17 -17.15
N LEU A 56 4.70 -6.46 -16.34
CA LEU A 56 3.23 -6.53 -16.32
C LEU A 56 2.57 -5.77 -17.48
N GLY A 57 3.34 -5.01 -18.28
CA GLY A 57 2.81 -4.19 -19.37
C GLY A 57 1.89 -3.06 -18.88
N LEU A 58 2.17 -2.49 -17.71
CA LEU A 58 1.35 -1.39 -17.18
C LEU A 58 1.56 -0.12 -18.00
N GLU A 59 0.50 0.34 -18.65
CA GLU A 59 0.45 1.67 -19.25
C GLU A 59 0.29 2.71 -18.13
N MET A 60 1.24 3.64 -18.05
CA MET A 60 1.27 4.68 -17.04
C MET A 60 1.57 6.02 -17.69
N ASP A 61 0.83 7.05 -17.29
CA ASP A 61 1.23 8.41 -17.63
C ASP A 61 2.48 8.87 -16.83
N LYS A 62 2.98 10.07 -17.12
CA LYS A 62 4.16 10.63 -16.43
C LYS A 62 3.94 10.79 -14.92
N GLU A 63 2.70 11.02 -14.49
CA GLU A 63 2.34 11.20 -13.10
C GLU A 63 2.23 9.86 -12.35
N GLU A 64 1.54 8.88 -12.92
CA GLU A 64 1.45 7.52 -12.37
C GLU A 64 2.81 6.85 -12.23
N ARG A 65 3.64 7.00 -13.27
CA ARG A 65 5.03 6.53 -13.20
C ARG A 65 5.79 7.22 -12.07
N ARG A 66 5.61 8.52 -11.88
CA ARG A 66 6.25 9.24 -10.77
C ARG A 66 5.74 8.75 -9.42
N PHE A 67 4.44 8.48 -9.28
CA PHE A 67 3.86 7.94 -8.03
C PHE A 67 4.44 6.57 -7.68
N LEU A 68 4.44 5.62 -8.62
CA LEU A 68 5.00 4.28 -8.39
C LEU A 68 6.46 4.35 -7.98
N LEU A 69 7.26 5.08 -8.76
CA LEU A 69 8.71 5.16 -8.52
C LEU A 69 9.03 5.87 -7.20
N LEU A 70 8.25 6.89 -6.81
CA LEU A 70 8.49 7.63 -5.58
C LEU A 70 8.12 6.78 -4.36
N ALA A 71 6.96 6.11 -4.42
CA ALA A 71 6.52 5.19 -3.39
C ALA A 71 7.53 4.04 -3.19
N ALA A 72 8.02 3.46 -4.29
CA ALA A 72 9.02 2.41 -4.26
C ALA A 72 10.36 2.92 -3.70
N LEU A 73 10.85 4.06 -4.17
CA LEU A 73 12.11 4.63 -3.71
C LEU A 73 12.12 4.89 -2.20
N LEU A 74 11.02 5.40 -1.65
CA LEU A 74 10.91 5.76 -0.24
C LEU A 74 10.43 4.61 0.65
N LEU A 75 10.16 3.45 0.06
CA LEU A 75 9.63 2.29 0.76
C LEU A 75 10.51 1.83 1.94
N PRO A 76 11.86 1.77 1.85
CA PRO A 76 12.71 1.38 2.98
C PRO A 76 12.67 2.38 4.15
N LEU A 77 12.27 3.63 3.88
CA LEU A 77 12.13 4.69 4.88
C LEU A 77 10.75 4.69 5.55
N ARG A 78 9.87 3.75 5.19
CA ARG A 78 8.54 3.62 5.81
C ARG A 78 8.67 3.33 7.30
N GLY A 79 7.78 3.91 8.10
CA GLY A 79 7.80 3.80 9.56
C GLY A 79 8.70 4.83 10.27
N LEU A 80 9.58 5.53 9.54
CA LEU A 80 10.34 6.63 10.11
C LEU A 80 9.45 7.85 10.34
N GLN A 81 9.62 8.48 11.51
CA GLN A 81 8.91 9.69 11.90
C GLN A 81 9.89 10.85 12.09
N HIS A 82 9.48 12.03 11.66
CA HIS A 82 10.15 13.29 11.92
C HIS A 82 9.31 14.10 12.90
N GLN A 83 9.94 14.53 14.00
CA GLN A 83 9.36 15.47 14.94
C GLN A 83 9.80 16.89 14.56
N PRO A 84 8.94 17.72 13.95
CA PRO A 84 9.28 19.12 13.70
C PRO A 84 9.36 19.90 15.03
N PRO A 85 10.10 21.02 15.09
CA PRO A 85 10.19 21.86 16.29
C PRO A 85 8.83 22.37 16.80
N LYS A 86 7.84 22.47 15.90
CA LYS A 86 6.45 22.80 16.21
C LYS A 86 5.53 21.86 15.43
N GLY A 87 4.50 21.34 16.09
CA GLY A 87 3.47 20.50 15.47
C GLY A 87 3.57 19.02 15.86
N LYS A 88 2.73 18.22 15.19
CA LYS A 88 2.66 16.77 15.40
C LYS A 88 3.80 16.05 14.65
N PRO A 89 4.20 14.85 15.11
CA PRO A 89 5.07 13.98 14.32
C PRO A 89 4.49 13.77 12.92
N VAL A 90 5.35 13.78 11.91
CA VAL A 90 5.01 13.51 10.52
C VAL A 90 5.89 12.40 9.95
N PRO A 91 5.40 11.62 8.97
CA PRO A 91 6.24 10.63 8.30
C PRO A 91 7.49 11.27 7.69
N ALA A 92 8.65 10.62 7.84
CA ALA A 92 9.92 11.11 7.30
C ALA A 92 9.88 11.23 5.78
N THR A 93 9.19 10.31 5.11
CA THR A 93 8.96 10.33 3.66
C THR A 93 8.18 11.58 3.23
N ALA A 94 7.16 11.98 4.00
CA ALA A 94 6.41 13.20 3.75
C ALA A 94 7.26 14.47 3.96
N ALA A 95 8.09 14.50 5.00
CA ALA A 95 9.03 15.61 5.22
C ALA A 95 10.08 15.70 4.09
N LEU A 96 10.67 14.58 3.68
CA LEU A 96 11.64 14.51 2.58
C LEU A 96 11.05 15.02 1.27
N ILE A 97 9.85 14.55 0.88
CA ILE A 97 9.18 15.00 -0.35
C ILE A 97 8.89 16.51 -0.29
N ARG A 98 8.46 17.02 0.87
CA ARG A 98 8.11 18.43 1.04
C ARG A 98 9.34 19.34 1.07
N ASP A 99 10.36 18.98 1.83
CA ASP A 99 11.43 19.90 2.21
C ASP A 99 12.64 19.75 1.29
N ALA A 100 13.02 18.51 0.95
CA ALA A 100 14.15 18.23 0.05
C ALA A 100 13.74 18.29 -1.42
N LEU A 101 12.68 17.57 -1.81
CA LEU A 101 12.24 17.54 -3.21
C LEU A 101 11.37 18.74 -3.60
N LYS A 102 10.68 19.35 -2.63
CA LYS A 102 9.73 20.47 -2.84
C LYS A 102 8.60 20.10 -3.80
N TRP A 103 8.09 18.88 -3.71
CA TRP A 103 7.00 18.39 -4.55
C TRP A 103 5.62 18.61 -3.92
N ARG A 104 4.56 18.29 -4.69
CA ARG A 104 3.18 18.64 -4.34
C ARG A 104 2.64 17.70 -3.27
N VAL A 105 1.63 18.18 -2.54
CA VAL A 105 0.92 17.39 -1.51
C VAL A 105 0.35 16.08 -2.09
N LYS A 106 -0.15 16.11 -3.33
CA LYS A 106 -0.63 14.91 -4.03
C LYS A 106 0.45 13.82 -4.14
N ASP A 107 1.71 14.19 -4.38
CA ASP A 107 2.82 13.23 -4.47
C ASP A 107 3.13 12.62 -3.09
N ILE A 108 2.96 13.39 -2.00
CA ILE A 108 3.06 12.90 -0.61
C ILE A 108 1.95 11.89 -0.31
N GLU A 109 0.69 12.28 -0.56
CA GLU A 109 -0.49 11.46 -0.26
C GLU A 109 -0.50 10.16 -1.05
N MET A 110 -0.23 10.23 -2.36
CA MET A 110 -0.21 9.04 -3.22
C MET A 110 0.95 8.11 -2.88
N SER A 111 2.14 8.65 -2.58
CA SER A 111 3.28 7.85 -2.14
C SER A 111 2.98 7.08 -0.86
N ALA A 112 2.32 7.72 0.11
CA ALA A 112 1.93 7.08 1.37
C ALA A 112 0.84 6.01 1.13
N ALA A 113 -0.20 6.36 0.36
CA ALA A 113 -1.30 5.46 0.04
C ALA A 113 -0.82 4.19 -0.68
N LEU A 114 0.12 4.32 -1.63
CA LEU A 114 0.71 3.19 -2.34
C LEU A 114 1.54 2.29 -1.43
N ALA A 115 2.36 2.87 -0.54
CA ALA A 115 3.17 2.07 0.38
C ALA A 115 2.31 1.26 1.37
N GLU A 116 1.22 1.85 1.89
CA GLU A 116 0.25 1.14 2.74
C GLU A 116 -0.51 0.06 1.96
N ALA A 117 -1.04 0.41 0.79
CA ALA A 117 -1.77 -0.51 -0.06
C ALA A 117 -0.92 -1.71 -0.51
N ALA A 118 0.38 -1.50 -0.75
CA ALA A 118 1.29 -2.58 -1.12
C ALA A 118 1.43 -3.62 0.01
N VAL A 119 1.45 -3.18 1.27
CA VAL A 119 1.46 -4.08 2.43
C VAL A 119 0.13 -4.82 2.57
N GLU A 120 -1.00 -4.12 2.39
CA GLU A 120 -2.35 -4.72 2.43
C GLU A 120 -2.54 -5.77 1.31
N LEU A 121 -2.06 -5.49 0.09
CA LEU A 121 -2.08 -6.42 -1.04
C LEU A 121 -1.16 -7.62 -0.81
N ALA A 122 0.00 -7.43 -0.18
CA ALA A 122 0.87 -8.54 0.17
C ALA A 122 0.23 -9.48 1.20
N ALA A 123 -0.49 -8.92 2.18
CA ALA A 123 -1.28 -9.70 3.11
C ALA A 123 -2.44 -10.43 2.41
N ALA A 124 -3.14 -9.76 1.48
CA ALA A 124 -4.22 -10.38 0.70
C ALA A 124 -3.71 -11.56 -0.15
N HIS A 125 -2.53 -11.42 -0.76
CA HIS A 125 -1.89 -12.52 -1.49
C HIS A 125 -1.55 -13.71 -0.58
N ALA A 126 -1.07 -13.46 0.63
CA ALA A 126 -0.78 -14.53 1.59
C ALA A 126 -2.03 -15.34 1.95
N VAL A 127 -3.17 -14.66 2.17
CA VAL A 127 -4.48 -15.32 2.38
C VAL A 127 -4.90 -16.10 1.12
N LEU A 128 -4.71 -15.52 -0.07
CA LEU A 128 -5.06 -16.16 -1.34
C LEU A 128 -4.30 -17.48 -1.57
N VAL A 129 -2.99 -17.48 -1.33
CA VAL A 129 -2.13 -18.66 -1.47
C VAL A 129 -2.50 -19.72 -0.42
N LYS A 130 -2.76 -19.31 0.82
CA LYS A 130 -3.20 -20.22 1.89
C LYS A 130 -4.53 -20.89 1.53
N GLY A 131 -5.53 -20.11 1.10
CA GLY A 131 -6.83 -20.63 0.69
C GLY A 131 -6.76 -21.54 -0.55
N ALA A 132 -5.83 -21.31 -1.48
CA ALA A 132 -5.60 -22.20 -2.62
C ALA A 132 -4.99 -23.55 -2.19
N ALA A 133 -4.11 -23.55 -1.20
CA ALA A 133 -3.55 -24.78 -0.62
C ALA A 133 -4.59 -25.57 0.19
N GLU A 134 -5.45 -24.88 0.95
CA GLU A 134 -6.53 -25.49 1.75
C GLU A 134 -7.72 -25.94 0.89
N GLY A 135 -8.03 -25.25 -0.20
CA GLY A 135 -9.02 -25.68 -1.20
C GLY A 135 -8.64 -26.99 -1.92
N GLN A 136 -7.36 -27.38 -1.88
CA GLN A 136 -6.85 -28.69 -2.32
C GLN A 136 -6.87 -29.74 -1.20
N ALA A 137 -7.12 -29.33 0.05
CA ALA A 137 -7.16 -30.16 1.24
C ALA A 137 -8.45 -29.87 2.05
N ALA A 138 -9.60 -30.23 1.48
CA ALA A 138 -10.94 -30.28 2.08
C ALA A 138 -11.21 -29.43 3.35
N ALA A 139 -12.07 -28.42 3.16
CA ALA A 139 -12.79 -27.62 4.13
C ALA A 139 -12.94 -28.20 5.56
N ALA A 140 -12.33 -27.52 6.53
CA ALA A 140 -12.71 -27.59 7.93
C ALA A 140 -12.50 -26.23 8.63
N ASP A 141 -13.55 -25.83 9.35
CA ASP A 141 -13.64 -24.81 10.39
C ASP A 141 -13.57 -23.31 10.05
N GLY A 142 -14.74 -22.69 10.23
CA GLY A 142 -15.01 -21.25 10.16
C GLY A 142 -14.40 -20.47 11.32
N GLY A 143 -13.09 -20.23 11.24
CA GLY A 143 -12.52 -18.99 11.74
C GLY A 143 -12.84 -17.85 10.76
N ALA A 144 -13.16 -16.66 11.26
CA ALA A 144 -13.34 -15.46 10.44
C ALA A 144 -11.99 -15.02 9.86
N GLU A 145 -11.45 -15.77 8.91
CA GLU A 145 -10.34 -15.27 8.10
C GLU A 145 -10.78 -14.00 7.38
N PRO A 146 -9.92 -12.97 7.34
CA PRO A 146 -10.24 -11.77 6.60
C PRO A 146 -10.47 -12.16 5.14
N ASP A 147 -11.70 -11.95 4.68
CA ASP A 147 -12.11 -12.30 3.33
C ASP A 147 -11.21 -11.56 2.33
N VAL A 148 -10.40 -12.32 1.59
CA VAL A 148 -9.46 -11.79 0.60
C VAL A 148 -10.15 -10.88 -0.41
N ARG A 149 -11.43 -11.14 -0.71
CA ARG A 149 -12.25 -10.29 -1.58
C ARG A 149 -12.46 -8.90 -0.99
N ILE A 150 -12.72 -8.80 0.32
CA ILE A 150 -12.80 -7.51 1.03
C ILE A 150 -11.45 -6.82 0.98
N MET A 151 -10.37 -7.52 1.33
CA MET A 151 -9.02 -6.93 1.38
C MET A 151 -8.64 -6.29 0.04
N LEU A 152 -8.81 -7.03 -1.06
CA LEU A 152 -8.55 -6.53 -2.41
C LEU A 152 -9.47 -5.35 -2.76
N GLY A 153 -10.77 -5.47 -2.45
CA GLY A 153 -11.76 -4.43 -2.73
C GLY A 153 -11.49 -3.13 -1.98
N GLN A 154 -11.08 -3.19 -0.71
CA GLN A 154 -10.73 -2.03 0.10
C GLN A 154 -9.53 -1.28 -0.50
N VAL A 155 -8.46 -2.02 -0.86
CA VAL A 155 -7.29 -1.42 -1.50
C VAL A 155 -7.65 -0.74 -2.83
N ILE A 156 -8.44 -1.40 -3.68
CA ILE A 156 -8.86 -0.84 -4.97
C ILE A 156 -9.69 0.43 -4.76
N ARG A 157 -10.61 0.45 -3.80
CA ARG A 157 -11.39 1.65 -3.47
C ARG A 157 -10.52 2.79 -2.93
N LYS A 158 -9.49 2.47 -2.16
CA LYS A 158 -8.51 3.43 -1.62
C LYS A 158 -7.65 4.06 -2.72
N LEU A 159 -7.10 3.25 -3.63
CA LEU A 159 -6.23 3.70 -4.71
C LEU A 159 -6.96 4.15 -5.99
N LYS A 160 -8.25 3.80 -6.12
CA LYS A 160 -9.10 4.08 -7.28
C LYS A 160 -8.42 3.59 -8.56
N GLN A 161 -8.40 4.40 -9.61
CA GLN A 161 -7.77 4.06 -10.89
C GLN A 161 -6.29 3.67 -10.80
N HIS A 162 -5.59 4.02 -9.72
CA HIS A 162 -4.16 3.73 -9.55
C HIS A 162 -3.86 2.39 -8.85
N TRP A 163 -4.87 1.54 -8.62
CA TRP A 163 -4.71 0.30 -7.86
C TRP A 163 -3.66 -0.66 -8.45
N LYS A 164 -3.49 -0.68 -9.77
CA LYS A 164 -2.46 -1.48 -10.46
C LYS A 164 -1.03 -1.09 -10.07
N LEU A 165 -0.80 0.17 -9.69
CA LEU A 165 0.50 0.62 -9.16
C LEU A 165 0.79 -0.06 -7.81
N GLY A 166 -0.24 -0.21 -6.96
CA GLY A 166 -0.14 -0.96 -5.71
C GLY A 166 0.21 -2.42 -5.94
N VAL A 167 -0.37 -3.06 -6.96
CA VAL A 167 -0.06 -4.45 -7.34
C VAL A 167 1.38 -4.60 -7.82
N ALA A 168 1.91 -3.67 -8.62
CA ALA A 168 3.32 -3.69 -9.02
C ALA A 168 4.28 -3.51 -7.83
N LEU A 169 3.86 -2.76 -6.81
CA LEU A 169 4.64 -2.48 -5.61
C LEU A 169 4.55 -3.58 -4.54
N ALA A 170 3.44 -4.31 -4.45
CA ALA A 170 3.18 -5.29 -3.40
C ALA A 170 4.29 -6.36 -3.23
N PRO A 171 4.82 -6.99 -4.30
CA PRO A 171 5.91 -7.95 -4.13
C PRO A 171 7.22 -7.32 -3.66
N VAL A 172 7.42 -6.02 -3.90
CA VAL A 172 8.64 -5.30 -3.51
C VAL A 172 8.70 -5.15 -1.98
N VAL A 173 7.55 -5.05 -1.30
CA VAL A 173 7.50 -4.91 0.17
C VAL A 173 8.04 -6.13 0.91
N LEU A 174 8.12 -7.28 0.25
CA LEU A 174 8.64 -8.55 0.78
C LEU A 174 10.14 -8.75 0.51
N THR A 175 10.78 -7.82 -0.21
CA THR A 175 12.22 -7.90 -0.48
C THR A 175 13.04 -7.41 0.71
N HIS A 176 14.24 -7.98 0.89
CA HIS A 176 15.16 -7.54 1.96
C HIS A 176 15.51 -6.05 1.85
N ALA A 177 15.65 -5.52 0.63
CA ALA A 177 15.89 -4.10 0.40
C ALA A 177 14.74 -3.21 0.88
N ALA A 178 13.53 -3.75 1.00
CA ALA A 178 12.40 -3.07 1.57
C ALA A 178 12.32 -3.25 3.09
N GLU A 179 13.28 -3.77 3.83
CA GLU A 179 13.15 -3.77 5.30
C GLU A 179 13.15 -2.33 5.87
N PRO A 180 12.23 -1.98 6.79
CA PRO A 180 12.19 -0.64 7.38
C PRO A 180 13.52 -0.26 8.08
N LEU A 181 14.18 0.77 7.57
CA LEU A 181 15.47 1.23 8.08
C LEU A 181 15.31 1.99 9.40
N GLY A 182 16.23 1.77 10.35
CA GLY A 182 16.34 2.59 11.57
C GLY A 182 15.16 2.49 12.55
N VAL A 183 14.32 1.47 12.43
CA VAL A 183 13.29 1.10 13.42
C VAL A 183 13.95 0.15 14.42
N ALA A 184 13.75 0.36 15.73
CA ALA A 184 14.30 -0.49 16.79
C ALA A 184 13.74 -1.91 16.67
N GLY A 185 14.45 -2.79 15.96
CA GLY A 185 13.99 -4.14 15.58
C GLY A 185 14.32 -4.54 14.15
N GLY A 186 14.57 -3.57 13.25
CA GLY A 186 15.25 -3.84 11.99
C GLY A 186 16.72 -4.10 12.26
N SER A 187 17.34 -5.07 11.58
CA SER A 187 18.77 -5.32 11.62
C SER A 187 19.52 -4.02 11.33
N GLY A 188 19.88 -3.30 12.40
CA GLY A 188 20.59 -2.02 12.37
C GLY A 188 22.06 -2.15 11.99
N ALA A 189 22.42 -3.20 11.27
CA ALA A 189 23.68 -3.26 10.56
C ALA A 189 23.43 -2.76 9.13
N VAL A 190 23.67 -1.47 8.91
CA VAL A 190 24.31 -1.06 7.65
C VAL A 190 25.69 -1.73 7.68
N ALA A 191 25.74 -3.02 7.34
CA ALA A 191 26.99 -3.65 6.99
C ALA A 191 27.48 -2.87 5.78
N ALA A 192 28.60 -2.18 5.97
CA ALA A 192 29.33 -1.54 4.90
C ALA A 192 29.68 -2.59 3.86
N ALA A 193 28.82 -2.75 2.85
CA ALA A 193 29.20 -3.37 1.59
C ALA A 193 29.96 -2.31 0.80
N GLU A 194 31.21 -2.07 1.21
CA GLU A 194 32.17 -1.41 0.36
C GLU A 194 32.45 -2.32 -0.85
N THR A 195 32.25 -1.74 -2.03
CA THR A 195 32.85 -2.10 -3.31
C THR A 195 32.94 -3.58 -3.64
N ALA A 196 31.90 -4.10 -4.28
CA ALA A 196 32.09 -5.03 -5.37
C ALA A 196 31.13 -4.63 -6.49
N ASP A 197 31.65 -4.53 -7.71
CA ASP A 197 30.92 -4.51 -8.97
C ASP A 197 30.09 -5.81 -9.14
N GLY A 198 29.12 -6.00 -8.27
CA GLY A 198 28.01 -6.92 -8.41
C GLY A 198 26.78 -6.05 -8.46
N GLU A 199 26.49 -5.49 -9.64
CA GLU A 199 25.11 -5.20 -10.00
C GLU A 199 24.36 -6.50 -9.75
N GLY A 200 23.74 -6.60 -8.57
CA GLY A 200 22.99 -7.78 -8.18
C GLY A 200 21.88 -7.90 -9.20
N GLU A 201 22.09 -8.75 -10.20
CA GLU A 201 21.04 -9.46 -10.88
C GLU A 201 20.10 -9.87 -9.75
N LEU A 202 18.94 -9.19 -9.68
CA LEU A 202 17.82 -9.76 -8.94
C LEU A 202 17.72 -11.15 -9.54
N SER A 203 18.06 -12.18 -8.75
CA SER A 203 18.11 -13.54 -9.26
C SER A 203 16.85 -13.76 -10.07
N ALA A 204 16.97 -14.29 -11.29
CA ALA A 204 15.81 -14.44 -12.19
C ALA A 204 14.64 -15.15 -11.48
N ALA A 205 14.95 -16.04 -10.52
CA ALA A 205 13.97 -16.68 -9.65
C ALA A 205 13.24 -15.70 -8.71
N ALA A 206 13.96 -14.75 -8.11
CA ALA A 206 13.36 -13.70 -7.29
C ALA A 206 12.54 -12.72 -8.13
N GLU A 207 12.98 -12.39 -9.34
CA GLU A 207 12.18 -11.61 -10.31
C GLU A 207 10.88 -12.34 -10.64
N GLU A 208 10.96 -13.60 -11.05
CA GLU A 208 9.78 -14.39 -11.40
C GLU A 208 8.82 -14.55 -10.22
N ALA A 209 9.32 -14.80 -9.01
CA ALA A 209 8.47 -14.88 -7.81
C ALA A 209 7.68 -13.58 -7.55
N ARG A 210 8.29 -12.41 -7.82
CA ARG A 210 7.59 -11.13 -7.68
C ARG A 210 6.53 -10.95 -8.77
N LEU A 211 6.85 -11.33 -10.00
CA LEU A 211 5.90 -11.26 -11.11
C LEU A 211 4.72 -12.20 -10.91
N GLU A 212 4.97 -13.40 -10.41
CA GLU A 212 3.94 -14.39 -10.12
C GLU A 212 2.96 -13.86 -9.07
N MET A 213 3.46 -13.30 -7.97
CA MET A 213 2.62 -12.66 -6.96
C MET A 213 1.77 -11.52 -7.54
N ALA A 214 2.37 -10.66 -8.37
CA ALA A 214 1.64 -9.55 -8.99
C ALA A 214 0.56 -10.05 -9.97
N ARG A 215 0.87 -11.08 -10.77
CA ARG A 215 -0.09 -11.71 -11.70
C ARG A 215 -1.23 -12.40 -10.93
N ALA A 216 -0.93 -13.09 -9.84
CA ALA A 216 -1.94 -13.71 -8.98
C ALA A 216 -2.91 -12.68 -8.38
N LEU A 217 -2.40 -11.53 -7.93
CA LEU A 217 -3.23 -10.42 -7.46
C LEU A 217 -4.12 -9.85 -8.58
N LEU A 218 -3.57 -9.60 -9.78
CA LEU A 218 -4.36 -9.14 -10.93
C LEU A 218 -5.47 -10.14 -11.29
N ALA A 219 -5.14 -11.43 -11.35
CA ALA A 219 -6.08 -12.49 -11.68
C ALA A 219 -7.19 -12.60 -10.63
N ALA A 220 -6.86 -12.49 -9.34
CA ALA A 220 -7.84 -12.52 -8.26
C ALA A 220 -8.82 -11.33 -8.31
N VAL A 221 -8.31 -10.13 -8.57
CA VAL A 221 -9.15 -8.92 -8.72
C VAL A 221 -10.14 -9.08 -9.86
N GLU A 222 -9.70 -9.63 -10.99
CA GLU A 222 -10.56 -9.89 -12.14
C GLU A 222 -11.58 -11.00 -11.84
N ALA A 223 -11.14 -12.13 -11.26
CA ALA A 223 -12.00 -13.25 -10.89
C ALA A 223 -13.11 -12.85 -9.90
N TYR A 224 -12.82 -11.90 -8.99
CA TYR A 224 -13.82 -11.36 -8.08
C TYR A 224 -14.68 -10.25 -8.68
N GLY A 225 -14.38 -9.76 -9.89
CA GLY A 225 -15.09 -8.65 -10.52
C GLY A 225 -14.86 -7.32 -9.78
N LEU A 226 -13.67 -7.11 -9.23
CA LEU A 226 -13.34 -5.95 -8.39
C LEU A 226 -12.62 -4.83 -9.15
N SER A 227 -12.21 -5.05 -10.41
CA SER A 227 -11.39 -4.12 -11.21
C SER A 227 -11.88 -2.66 -11.18
N GLU A 228 -13.21 -2.47 -11.16
CA GLU A 228 -13.86 -1.15 -11.14
C GLU A 228 -14.68 -0.88 -9.86
N CYS A 229 -14.44 -1.62 -8.77
CA CYS A 229 -15.24 -1.50 -7.55
C CYS A 229 -15.11 -0.14 -6.83
N TRP A 230 -14.07 0.63 -7.18
CA TRP A 230 -13.88 2.01 -6.75
C TRP A 230 -14.93 2.99 -7.31
N THR A 231 -15.64 2.61 -8.38
CA THR A 231 -16.75 3.38 -8.94
C THR A 231 -18.09 3.12 -8.22
N TRP A 232 -18.17 2.06 -7.41
CA TRP A 232 -19.42 1.65 -6.78
C TRP A 232 -19.85 2.64 -5.69
N LYS A 233 -21.10 3.10 -5.80
CA LYS A 233 -21.75 3.87 -4.74
C LYS A 233 -22.12 2.93 -3.58
N PRO A 234 -21.83 3.32 -2.32
CA PRO A 234 -22.31 2.59 -1.16
C PRO A 234 -23.84 2.42 -1.24
N LEU A 235 -24.33 1.22 -0.88
CA LEU A 235 -25.77 0.94 -0.87
C LEU A 235 -26.55 1.85 0.10
N MET A 236 -25.89 2.33 1.16
CA MET A 236 -26.48 3.23 2.15
C MET A 236 -25.61 4.47 2.34
N ASP A 237 -26.26 5.62 2.49
CA ASP A 237 -25.62 6.85 2.93
C ASP A 237 -25.77 7.04 4.45
N GLY A 238 -25.10 8.06 4.98
CA GLY A 238 -25.12 8.34 6.42
C GLY A 238 -26.52 8.63 6.96
N LYS A 239 -27.40 9.24 6.16
CA LYS A 239 -28.78 9.55 6.57
C LYS A 239 -29.58 8.28 6.72
N LYS A 240 -29.50 7.38 5.73
CA LYS A 240 -30.18 6.09 5.73
C LYS A 240 -29.74 5.24 6.92
N VAL A 241 -28.45 5.21 7.25
CA VAL A 241 -27.92 4.51 8.43
C VAL A 241 -28.46 5.11 9.73
N MET A 242 -28.43 6.44 9.88
CA MET A 242 -28.96 7.10 11.07
C MET A 242 -30.46 6.84 11.26
N THR A 243 -31.25 6.90 10.19
CA THR A 243 -32.69 6.55 10.25
C THR A 243 -32.89 5.07 10.59
N LEU A 244 -32.06 4.17 10.05
CA LEU A 244 -32.15 2.74 10.27
C LEU A 244 -31.87 2.35 11.73
N LEU A 245 -30.89 3.01 12.34
CA LEU A 245 -30.43 2.76 13.72
C LEU A 245 -31.03 3.75 14.73
N GLY A 246 -31.96 4.63 14.34
CA GLY A 246 -32.57 5.60 15.26
C GLY A 246 -31.61 6.65 15.84
N TRP A 247 -30.47 6.90 15.21
CA TRP A 247 -29.49 7.88 15.68
C TRP A 247 -29.90 9.30 15.33
N SER A 248 -29.86 10.20 16.32
CA SER A 248 -30.19 11.61 16.14
C SER A 248 -29.00 12.49 15.75
N LYS A 249 -27.76 12.00 15.96
CA LYS A 249 -26.53 12.76 15.66
C LYS A 249 -25.48 11.87 14.98
N PRO A 250 -24.72 12.41 14.01
CA PRO A 250 -23.58 11.69 13.46
C PRO A 250 -22.48 11.58 14.53
N GLY A 251 -21.93 10.38 14.69
CA GLY A 251 -20.83 10.10 15.61
C GLY A 251 -19.76 9.21 14.96
N PRO A 252 -18.65 8.93 15.67
CA PRO A 252 -17.59 8.03 15.17
C PRO A 252 -18.11 6.66 14.72
N GLU A 253 -19.17 6.16 15.36
CA GLU A 253 -19.82 4.89 15.01
C GLU A 253 -20.43 4.89 13.60
N LEU A 254 -20.87 6.05 13.08
CA LEU A 254 -21.40 6.15 11.71
C LEU A 254 -20.36 5.77 10.67
N GLY A 255 -19.09 6.15 10.88
CA GLY A 255 -18.00 5.75 10.01
C GLY A 255 -17.81 4.23 9.98
N LYS A 256 -17.92 3.57 11.14
CA LYS A 256 -17.79 2.11 11.25
C LYS A 256 -18.92 1.38 10.53
N VAL A 257 -20.16 1.85 10.68
CA VAL A 257 -21.31 1.24 10.00
C VAL A 257 -21.21 1.43 8.48
N LEU A 258 -20.85 2.63 8.02
CA LEU A 258 -20.65 2.88 6.57
C LEU A 258 -19.52 2.03 5.99
N ALA A 259 -18.42 1.84 6.72
CA ALA A 259 -17.35 0.92 6.32
C ALA A 259 -17.87 -0.53 6.24
N ALA A 260 -18.63 -1.00 7.24
CA ALA A 260 -19.21 -2.34 7.22
C ALA A 260 -20.20 -2.56 6.07
N VAL A 261 -20.97 -1.53 5.67
CA VAL A 261 -21.84 -1.58 4.48
C VAL A 261 -21.01 -1.75 3.21
N VAL A 262 -19.89 -1.02 3.08
CA VAL A 262 -18.99 -1.16 1.94
C VAL A 262 -18.36 -2.55 1.91
N ASP A 263 -17.88 -3.06 3.03
CA ASP A 263 -17.30 -4.40 3.14
C ASP A 263 -18.31 -5.47 2.76
N TRP A 264 -19.54 -5.34 3.24
CA TRP A 264 -20.62 -6.25 2.86
C TRP A 264 -20.95 -6.18 1.37
N GLN A 265 -20.95 -4.99 0.77
CA GLN A 265 -21.16 -4.80 -0.67
C GLN A 265 -20.01 -5.37 -1.50
N LEU A 266 -18.77 -5.33 -1.00
CA LEU A 266 -17.63 -5.99 -1.64
C LEU A 266 -17.82 -7.51 -1.66
N GLN A 267 -18.35 -8.11 -0.58
CA GLN A 267 -18.67 -9.54 -0.52
C GLN A 267 -19.88 -9.92 -1.37
N HIS A 268 -20.90 -9.06 -1.40
CA HIS A 268 -22.20 -9.31 -2.04
C HIS A 268 -22.44 -8.24 -3.12
N PRO A 269 -21.74 -8.31 -4.27
CA PRO A 269 -21.85 -7.27 -5.32
C PRO A 269 -23.26 -7.17 -5.92
N ALA A 270 -24.02 -8.27 -5.92
CA ALA A 270 -25.42 -8.32 -6.34
C ALA A 270 -26.42 -8.14 -5.19
N GLY A 271 -25.93 -7.85 -3.98
CA GLY A 271 -26.73 -7.68 -2.78
C GLY A 271 -27.64 -6.46 -2.87
N SER A 272 -28.87 -6.63 -2.41
CA SER A 272 -29.89 -5.59 -2.39
C SER A 272 -29.73 -4.65 -1.18
N LEU A 273 -30.35 -3.47 -1.28
CA LEU A 273 -30.45 -2.54 -0.14
C LEU A 273 -31.13 -3.20 1.06
N ALA A 274 -32.17 -4.01 0.86
CA ALA A 274 -32.90 -4.66 1.93
C ALA A 274 -32.03 -5.65 2.72
N GLU A 275 -31.18 -6.41 2.04
CA GLU A 275 -30.23 -7.34 2.67
C GLU A 275 -29.14 -6.58 3.42
N ALA A 276 -28.63 -5.48 2.86
CA ALA A 276 -27.66 -4.62 3.54
C ALA A 276 -28.26 -4.00 4.81
N GLU A 277 -29.51 -3.52 4.76
CA GLU A 277 -30.22 -3.02 5.94
C GLU A 277 -30.42 -4.11 7.01
N ALA A 278 -30.74 -5.35 6.61
CA ALA A 278 -30.87 -6.48 7.53
C ALA A 278 -29.53 -6.78 8.22
N MET A 279 -28.42 -6.79 7.47
CA MET A 279 -27.07 -6.94 8.03
C MET A 279 -26.74 -5.83 9.03
N VAL A 280 -27.03 -4.57 8.70
CA VAL A 280 -26.77 -3.44 9.61
C VAL A 280 -27.59 -3.56 10.90
N ARG A 281 -28.88 -3.89 10.81
CA ARG A 281 -29.72 -4.11 12.00
C ARG A 281 -29.20 -5.25 12.87
N LEU A 282 -28.80 -6.36 12.26
CA LEU A 282 -28.28 -7.53 12.99
C LEU A 282 -26.97 -7.21 13.71
N ARG A 283 -26.06 -6.49 13.04
CA ARG A 283 -24.69 -6.24 13.53
C ARG A 283 -24.59 -5.05 14.48
N PHE A 284 -25.43 -4.03 14.31
CA PHE A 284 -25.32 -2.75 15.03
C PHE A 284 -26.62 -2.32 15.74
N GLY A 285 -27.73 -3.05 15.58
CA GLY A 285 -29.01 -2.68 16.17
C GLY A 285 -29.13 -2.97 17.67
N ALA A 286 -28.21 -3.76 18.26
CA ALA A 286 -28.27 -4.15 19.67
C ALA A 286 -28.02 -2.98 20.65
N ASP A 287 -27.32 -1.93 20.23
CA ASP A 287 -27.03 -0.77 21.07
C ASP A 287 -28.23 0.19 21.25
N CYS A 288 -29.29 0.04 20.47
CA CYS A 288 -30.48 0.91 20.56
C CYS A 288 -31.57 0.38 21.51
N ALA A 289 -31.46 -0.86 21.99
CA ALA A 289 -32.44 -1.45 22.89
C ALA A 289 -32.19 -1.12 24.38
N ALA A 290 -31.10 -0.43 24.72
CA ALA A 290 -30.70 -0.14 26.10
C ALA A 290 -31.13 1.25 26.62
N GLU A 291 -31.76 2.10 25.80
CA GLU A 291 -32.20 3.46 26.18
C GLU A 291 -33.72 3.68 26.06
N VAL A 292 -34.54 2.67 26.37
CA VAL A 292 -35.99 2.83 26.54
C VAL A 292 -36.40 2.58 27.98
#